data_AF-A0A0K9GPI9-F1
#
_entry.id   AF-A0A0K9GPI9-F1
#
_cell.length_a   1.000
_cell.length_b   1.000
_cell.length_c   1.000
_cell.angle_alpha   90.00
_cell.angle_beta   90.00
_cell.angle_gamma   90.00
#
_symmetry.space_group_name_H-M   'P 1'
#
loop_
_entity.id
_entity.type
_entity.pdbx_description
1 polymer ?
#
loop_
_entity_poly.entity_id
_entity_poly.type
_entity_poly.pdbx_seq_one_letter_code
_entity_poly.pdbx_strand_id
1 'polypeptide(L)' 'MMIVSFLLIGWILNWFKFNKLFIQAFKELFNKEITIASYYFIFFCVGTIGDLILFFNGTYKV' A
#
# COMPACT_ATOMS: atom_id res chain seq x y z
N MET A 1 -9.25 -1.57 11.03
CA MET A 1 -8.68 -0.44 10.26
C MET A 1 -7.95 -1.00 9.06
N MET A 2 -8.38 -0.64 7.86
CA MET A 2 -7.80 -1.17 6.63
C MET A 2 -6.36 -0.70 6.41
N ILE A 3 -5.98 0.50 6.86
CA ILE A 3 -4.62 1.02 6.89
C ILE A 3 -3.64 -0.01 7.47
N VAL A 4 -3.93 -0.51 8.68
CA VAL A 4 -3.06 -1.48 9.36
C VAL A 4 -2.97 -2.79 8.57
N SER A 5 -4.09 -3.23 7.99
CA SER A 5 -4.16 -4.47 7.22
C SER A 5 -3.32 -4.38 5.94
N PHE A 6 -3.43 -3.29 5.17
CA PHE A 6 -2.65 -3.09 3.96
C PHE A 6 -1.15 -2.88 4.23
N LEU A 7 -0.80 -2.19 5.33
CA LEU A 7 0.60 -2.07 5.74
C LEU A 7 1.21 -3.42 6.14
N LEU A 8 0.46 -4.26 6.87
CA LEU A 8 0.88 -5.62 7.20
C LEU A 8 1.06 -6.48 5.95
N ILE A 9 0.15 -6.38 4.98
CA ILE A 9 0.29 -7.07 3.68
C ILE A 9 1.57 -6.60 2.98
N GLY A 10 1.81 -5.30 2.89
CA GLY A 10 3.05 -4.75 2.31
C GLY A 10 4.31 -5.25 3.04
N TRP A 11 4.26 -5.38 4.36
CA TRP A 11 5.38 -5.89 5.16
C TRP A 11 5.62 -7.39 4.96
N ILE A 12 4.56 -8.20 4.91
CA ILE A 12 4.66 -9.64 4.61
C ILE A 12 5.19 -9.85 3.19
N LEU A 13 4.70 -9.10 2.21
CA LEU A 13 5.19 -9.15 0.83
C LEU A 13 6.67 -8.77 0.71
N ASN A 14 7.13 -7.84 1.55
CA ASN A 14 8.55 -7.47 1.61
C ASN A 14 9.45 -8.66 2.02
N TRP A 15 8.97 -9.63 2.80
CA TRP A 15 9.74 -10.84 3.13
C TRP A 15 10.03 -11.69 1.89
N PHE A 16 9.12 -11.69 0.90
CA PHE A 16 9.31 -12.37 -0.37
C PHE A 16 10.11 -11.54 -1.39
N LYS A 17 10.73 -10.44 -0.96
CA LYS A 17 11.43 -9.47 -1.84
C LYS A 17 10.51 -8.85 -2.90
N PHE A 18 9.19 -8.84 -2.66
CA PHE A 18 8.21 -8.27 -3.57
C PHE A 18 8.42 -6.76 -3.75
N ASN A 19 8.97 -6.08 -2.74
CA ASN A 19 9.38 -4.68 -2.84
C ASN A 19 10.29 -4.42 -4.07
N LYS A 20 11.23 -5.33 -4.38
CA LYS A 20 12.11 -5.18 -5.55
C LYS A 20 11.36 -5.34 -6.86
N LEU A 21 10.47 -6.33 -6.95
CA LEU A 21 9.62 -6.55 -8.11
C LEU A 21 8.69 -5.36 -8.35
N PHE A 22 8.10 -4.83 -7.29
CA PHE A 22 7.23 -3.67 -7.35
C PHE A 22 7.98 -2.40 -7.77
N ILE A 23 9.15 -2.14 -7.18
CA ILE A 23 10.02 -1.02 -7.56
C ILE A 23 10.44 -1.13 -9.03
N GLN A 24 10.81 -2.33 -9.48
CA GLN A 24 11.17 -2.57 -10.87
C GLN A 24 9.98 -2.34 -11.83
N ALA A 25 8.81 -2.88 -11.50
CA ALA A 25 7.60 -2.66 -12.30
C ALA A 25 7.26 -1.18 -12.41
N PHE A 26 7.35 -0.42 -11.30
CA PHE A 26 7.17 1.03 -11.33
C PHE A 26 8.24 1.76 -12.15
N LYS A 27 9.50 1.30 -12.07
CA LYS A 27 10.59 1.84 -12.89
C LYS A 27 10.33 1.59 -14.37
N GLU A 28 9.85 0.42 -14.76
CA GLU A 28 9.51 0.11 -16.14
C GLU A 28 8.29 0.90 -16.63
N LEU A 29 7.26 1.04 -15.80
CA LEU A 29 6.01 1.70 -16.19
C LEU A 29 6.15 3.23 -16.28
N PHE A 30 6.88 3.84 -15.36
CA PHE A 30 6.97 5.30 -15.21
C PHE A 30 8.36 5.88 -15.47
N ASN A 31 9.35 5.04 -15.79
CA ASN A 31 10.75 5.43 -15.95
C ASN A 31 11.31 6.24 -14.76
N LYS A 32 10.85 5.90 -13.55
CA LYS A 32 11.21 6.57 -12.29
C LYS A 32 11.61 5.55 -11.26
N GLU A 33 12.74 5.80 -10.61
CA GLU A 33 13.18 4.98 -9.48
C GLU A 33 12.43 5.41 -8.22
N ILE A 34 11.70 4.47 -7.63
CA ILE A 34 10.99 4.66 -6.37
C ILE A 34 11.73 3.95 -5.24
N THR A 35 11.66 4.51 -4.04
CA THR A 35 12.31 3.92 -2.86
C THR A 35 11.39 2.97 -2.13
N ILE A 36 11.94 2.19 -1.21
CA ILE A 36 11.16 1.33 -0.30
C ILE A 36 10.17 2.16 0.53
N ALA A 37 10.49 3.42 0.85
CA ALA A 37 9.54 4.31 1.53
C ALA A 37 8.29 4.57 0.67
N SER A 38 8.47 4.82 -0.63
CA SER A 38 7.36 4.99 -1.57
C SER A 38 6.51 3.73 -1.72
N TYR A 39 7.12 2.54 -1.66
CA TYR A 39 6.41 1.27 -1.64
C TYR A 39 5.42 1.20 -0.47
N TYR A 40 5.88 1.40 0.77
CA TYR A 40 4.99 1.39 1.93
C TYR A 40 4.00 2.56 1.95
N PHE A 41 4.40 3.71 1.41
CA PHE A 41 3.51 4.86 1.26
C PHE A 41 2.31 4.55 0.36
N ILE A 42 2.49 3.79 -0.72
CA ILE A 42 1.38 3.37 -1.58
C ILE A 42 0.41 2.46 -0.82
N PHE A 43 0.90 1.49 -0.06
CA PHE A 43 0.04 0.63 0.78
C PHE A 43 -0.70 1.44 1.86
N PHE A 44 -0.06 2.46 2.43
CA PHE A 44 -0.70 3.40 3.35
C PHE A 44 -1.80 4.21 2.66
N CYS A 45 -1.56 4.74 1.46
CA CYS A 45 -2.56 5.47 0.69
C CYS A 45 -3.76 4.59 0.34
N VAL A 46 -3.53 3.37 -0.14
CA VAL A 46 -4.60 2.40 -0.44
C VAL A 46 -5.42 2.08 0.81
N GLY A 47 -4.76 1.82 1.93
CA GLY A 47 -5.42 1.57 3.20
C GLY A 47 -6.24 2.77 3.67
N THR A 48 -5.71 3.99 3.57
CA THR A 48 -6.37 5.23 3.97
C THR A 48 -7.59 5.52 3.11
N ILE A 49 -7.47 5.38 1.79
CA ILE A 49 -8.59 5.50 0.86
C ILE A 49 -9.67 4.47 1.20
N GLY A 50 -9.25 3.24 1.49
CA GLY A 50 -10.17 2.22 1.93
C GLY A 50 -10.92 2.61 3.21
N ASP A 51 -10.22 2.97 4.29
CA ASP A 51 -10.89 3.36 5.55
C ASP A 51 -11.82 4.57 5.30
N LEU A 52 -11.43 5.51 4.44
CA LEU A 52 -12.27 6.64 4.03
C LEU A 52 -13.55 6.18 3.30
N ILE A 53 -13.45 5.20 2.39
CA ILE A 53 -14.62 4.62 1.72
C ILE A 53 -15.55 3.91 2.72
N LEU A 54 -15.00 3.11 3.63
CA LEU A 54 -15.80 2.46 4.69
C LEU A 54 -16.47 3.49 5.61
N PHE A 55 -15.81 4.64 5.82
CA PHE A 55 -16.33 5.74 6.63
C PHE A 55 -17.55 6.37 5.95
N PHE A 56 -17.45 6.69 4.66
CA PHE A 56 -18.57 7.20 3.88
C PHE A 56 -19.70 6.18 3.69
N ASN A 57 -19.40 4.89 3.60
CA ASN A 57 -20.40 3.81 3.53
C ASN A 57 -21.09 3.51 4.87
N GLY A 58 -20.81 4.26 5.94
CA GLY A 58 -21.46 4.10 7.25
C GLY A 58 -21.20 2.73 7.90
N THR A 59 -20.18 1.99 7.45
CA THR A 59 -19.88 0.64 7.93
C THR A 59 -19.13 0.66 9.28
N TYR A 60 -18.62 1.82 9.69
CA TYR A 60 -18.19 2.04 11.06
C TYR A 60 -19.42 2.26 11.94
N LYS A 61 -19.96 1.15 12.48
CA LYS A 61 -20.69 1.22 13.74
C LYS A 61 -19.66 1.58 14.81
N VAL A 62 -19.68 2.83 15.26
CA VAL A 62 -19.04 3.24 16.51
C VAL A 62 -19.60 2.41 17.65
#